data_AF-A0A380H543-F1
#
_entry.id   AF-A0A380H543-F1
#
_cell.length_a   1.000
_cell.length_b   1.000
_cell.length_c   1.000
_cell.angle_alpha   90.00
_cell.angle_beta   90.00
_cell.angle_gamma   90.00
#
_symmetry.space_group_name_H-M   'P 1'
#
loop_
_entity.id
_entity.type
_entity.pdbx_description
1 polymer ?
#
loop_
_entity_poly.entity_id
_entity_poly.type
_entity_poly.pdbx_seq_one_letter_code
_entity_poly.pdbx_strand_id
1 'polypeptide(L)'
;MFEDSQILAMVKYDENGPGTPGSVQHSIFTLNGQVFMAIDVNGDEELPMNSAMSLYVTVKNSLEMERLFNGLKKEGAILMPKTEMPHFREFAWVQDKFGVSFQLALPEK
;
A
#
# COMPACT_ATOMS: atom_id res chain seq x y z
N MET A 1 0.58 -6.03 -8.77
CA MET A 1 -0.55 -5.15 -8.36
C MET A 1 -0.35 -3.74 -8.87
N PHE A 2 0.81 -3.13 -8.65
CA PHE A 2 1.31 -1.99 -9.44
C PHE A 2 2.18 -2.53 -10.58
N GLU A 3 2.24 -1.86 -11.74
CA GLU A 3 3.01 -2.35 -12.90
C GLU A 3 4.48 -1.96 -12.77
N ASP A 4 4.75 -0.71 -12.43
CA ASP A 4 6.09 -0.15 -12.28
C ASP A 4 6.54 -0.26 -10.81
N SER A 5 6.68 -1.49 -10.32
CA SER A 5 7.13 -1.76 -8.94
C SER A 5 8.39 -2.60 -8.89
N GLN A 6 9.34 -2.22 -8.04
CA GLN A 6 10.62 -2.91 -7.90
C GLN A 6 11.14 -2.83 -6.45
N ILE A 7 11.73 -3.93 -5.95
CA ILE A 7 12.54 -3.87 -4.73
C ILE A 7 13.93 -3.35 -5.10
N LEU A 8 14.32 -2.22 -4.52
CA LEU A 8 15.63 -1.60 -4.75
C LEU A 8 16.68 -2.18 -3.81
N ALA A 9 16.31 -2.39 -2.55
CA ALA A 9 17.16 -3.00 -1.53
C ALA A 9 16.31 -3.71 -0.49
N MET A 10 16.78 -4.83 0.03
CA MET A 10 16.15 -5.51 1.16
C MET A 10 17.24 -6.14 2.02
N VAL A 11 17.28 -5.73 3.28
CA VAL A 11 18.12 -6.29 4.32
C VAL A 11 17.20 -6.97 5.32
N LYS A 12 17.55 -8.20 5.68
CA LYS A 12 16.84 -9.02 6.67
C LYS A 12 17.76 -9.31 7.84
N TYR A 13 17.17 -9.53 9.02
CA TYR A 13 17.94 -10.01 10.17
C TYR A 13 18.46 -11.42 9.91
N ASP A 14 19.72 -11.64 10.27
CA ASP A 14 20.32 -12.97 10.34
C ASP A 14 20.06 -13.61 11.72
N GLU A 15 20.56 -14.84 11.91
CA GLU A 15 20.42 -15.59 13.17
C GLU A 15 21.07 -14.92 14.39
N ASN A 16 21.98 -13.96 14.18
CA ASN A 16 22.72 -13.27 15.25
C ASN A 16 22.22 -11.82 15.45
N GLY A 17 21.24 -11.37 14.65
CA GLY A 17 20.71 -10.03 14.68
C GLY A 17 19.81 -9.77 15.89
N PRO A 18 19.55 -8.50 16.23
CA PRO A 18 18.66 -8.14 17.33
C PRO A 18 17.17 -8.31 17.02
N GLY A 19 16.81 -8.69 15.79
CA GLY A 19 15.44 -8.92 15.34
C GLY A 19 15.16 -10.39 15.04
N THR A 20 13.90 -10.72 14.73
CA THR A 20 13.50 -12.07 14.38
C THR A 20 14.21 -12.51 13.08
N PRO A 21 14.95 -13.63 13.06
CA PRO A 21 15.65 -14.09 11.86
C PRO A 21 14.71 -14.18 10.64
N GLY A 22 15.14 -13.60 9.52
CA GLY A 22 14.38 -13.54 8.28
C GLY A 22 13.33 -12.42 8.16
N SER A 23 13.04 -11.68 9.24
CA SER A 23 12.23 -10.46 9.17
C SER A 23 12.99 -9.32 8.48
N VAL A 24 12.26 -8.37 7.92
CA VAL A 24 12.81 -7.24 7.18
C VAL A 24 13.37 -6.21 8.15
N GLN A 25 14.69 -6.09 8.20
CA GLN A 25 15.37 -5.01 8.91
C GLN A 25 15.15 -3.68 8.20
N HIS A 26 15.31 -3.67 6.87
CA HIS A 26 15.12 -2.48 6.06
C HIS A 26 14.84 -2.86 4.60
N SER A 27 13.75 -2.36 4.04
CA SER A 27 13.42 -2.51 2.63
C SER A 27 13.24 -1.14 1.98
N ILE A 28 13.79 -0.98 0.79
CA ILE A 28 13.55 0.15 -0.10
C ILE A 28 12.94 -0.42 -1.38
N PHE A 29 11.79 0.09 -1.79
CA PHE A 29 11.12 -0.35 -3.01
C PHE A 29 10.43 0.81 -3.70
N THR A 30 10.07 0.62 -4.96
CA THR A 30 9.29 1.59 -5.74
C THR A 30 7.90 1.06 -6.01
N LEU A 31 6.92 1.97 -6.03
CA LEU A 31 5.61 1.77 -6.60
C LEU A 31 5.34 2.93 -7.56
N ASN A 32 5.12 2.64 -8.84
CA ASN A 32 4.95 3.65 -9.90
C ASN A 32 6.04 4.73 -9.89
N GLY A 33 7.30 4.31 -9.68
CA GLY A 33 8.46 5.20 -9.63
C GLY A 33 8.66 6.01 -8.34
N GLN A 34 7.72 5.94 -7.38
CA GLN A 34 7.88 6.56 -6.08
C GLN A 34 8.56 5.61 -5.09
N VAL A 35 9.59 6.09 -4.40
CA VAL A 35 10.36 5.30 -3.42
C VAL A 35 9.63 5.25 -2.09
N PHE A 36 9.52 4.05 -1.53
CA PHE A 36 8.99 3.75 -0.22
C PHE A 36 10.04 2.98 0.60
N MET A 37 9.92 3.09 1.92
CA MET A 37 10.69 2.32 2.87
C MET A 37 9.76 1.58 3.82
N ALA A 38 10.17 0.38 4.23
CA ALA A 38 9.44 -0.42 5.22
C ALA A 38 10.42 -1.21 6.10
N ILE A 39 10.01 -1.43 7.35
CA ILE A 39 10.70 -2.26 8.35
C ILE A 39 9.67 -3.14 9.04
N ASP A 40 10.07 -4.34 9.45
CA ASP A 40 9.28 -5.14 10.38
C ASP A 40 9.57 -4.67 11.81
N VAL A 41 8.52 -4.56 12.62
CA VAL A 41 8.64 -4.29 14.04
C VAL A 41 9.16 -5.56 14.72
N ASN A 42 10.23 -5.44 15.50
CA ASN A 42 10.75 -6.56 16.30
C ASN A 42 10.35 -6.34 17.76
N GLY A 43 9.54 -7.25 18.30
CA GLY A 43 8.95 -7.18 19.63
C GLY A 43 7.52 -7.72 19.62
N ASP A 44 6.92 -7.84 20.80
CA ASP A 44 5.55 -8.36 20.96
C ASP A 44 4.47 -7.27 20.81
N GLU A 45 4.86 -6.02 20.59
CA GLU A 45 3.94 -4.90 20.43
C GLU A 45 3.41 -4.82 19.00
N GLU A 46 2.10 -4.97 18.85
CA GLU A 46 1.42 -4.65 17.59
C GLU A 46 1.30 -3.13 17.45
N LEU A 47 1.82 -2.60 16.34
CA LEU A 47 1.66 -1.19 15.96
C LEU A 47 0.63 -1.08 14.81
N PRO A 48 -0.68 -0.99 15.11
CA PRO A 48 -1.70 -0.95 14.08
C PRO A 48 -1.59 0.34 13.27
N MET A 49 -1.59 0.20 11.94
CA MET A 49 -1.77 1.35 11.05
C MET A 49 -3.20 1.88 11.14
N ASN A 50 -3.36 3.18 10.96
CA ASN A 50 -4.65 3.84 10.92
C ASN A 50 -4.76 4.72 9.66
N SER A 51 -5.97 5.18 9.38
CA SER A 51 -6.27 5.96 8.17
C SER A 51 -5.88 7.44 8.26
N ALA A 52 -5.19 7.88 9.32
CA ALA A 52 -4.70 9.26 9.42
C ALA A 52 -3.57 9.53 8.40
N MET A 53 -2.84 8.49 7.99
CA MET A 53 -1.93 8.54 6.86
C MET A 53 -2.43 7.60 5.76
N SER A 54 -2.41 8.07 4.51
CA SER A 54 -2.81 7.26 3.37
C SER A 54 -1.96 7.58 2.14
N LEU A 55 -1.84 6.59 1.26
CA LEU A 55 -1.18 6.73 -0.03
C LEU A 55 -2.22 7.12 -1.08
N TYR A 56 -2.04 8.29 -1.68
CA TYR A 56 -2.89 8.76 -2.76
C TYR A 56 -2.35 8.28 -4.11
N VAL A 57 -3.18 7.55 -4.85
CA VAL A 57 -2.83 6.98 -6.15
C VAL A 57 -3.68 7.63 -7.23
N THR A 58 -3.03 8.37 -8.12
CA THR A 58 -3.67 8.81 -9.36
C THR A 58 -3.74 7.62 -10.32
N VAL A 59 -4.95 7.17 -10.59
CA VAL A 59 -5.26 6.01 -11.42
C VAL A 59 -5.41 6.45 -12.88
N LYS A 60 -4.82 5.69 -13.80
CA LYS A 60 -4.75 6.03 -15.23
C LYS A 60 -6.06 5.77 -15.98
N ASN A 61 -6.79 4.71 -15.59
CA ASN A 61 -8.02 4.28 -16.27
C ASN A 61 -8.85 3.32 -15.39
N SER A 62 -10.10 3.05 -15.79
CA SER A 62 -11.01 2.15 -15.04
C SER A 62 -10.50 0.71 -14.91
N LEU A 63 -9.69 0.21 -15.86
CA LEU A 63 -9.10 -1.14 -15.73
C LEU A 63 -8.06 -1.17 -14.60
N GLU A 64 -7.23 -0.14 -14.49
CA GLU A 64 -6.32 0.02 -13.36
C GLU A 64 -7.08 0.21 -12.05
N MET A 65 -8.18 0.98 -12.05
CA MET A 65 -9.04 1.16 -10.87
C MET A 65 -9.57 -0.18 -10.37
N GLU A 66 -10.15 -1.00 -11.24
CA GLU A 66 -10.65 -2.32 -10.86
C GLU A 66 -9.54 -3.21 -10.31
N ARG A 67 -8.38 -3.24 -10.96
CA ARG A 67 -7.26 -4.07 -10.54
C ARG A 67 -6.74 -3.68 -9.16
N LEU A 68 -6.54 -2.37 -8.92
CA LEU A 68 -6.05 -1.86 -7.63
C LEU A 68 -7.11 -2.02 -6.55
N PHE A 69 -8.35 -1.61 -6.81
CA PHE A 69 -9.45 -1.73 -5.85
C PHE A 69 -9.67 -3.18 -5.40
N ASN A 70 -9.71 -4.13 -6.35
CA ASN A 70 -9.90 -5.54 -6.03
C ASN A 70 -8.69 -6.18 -5.35
N GLY A 71 -7.47 -5.78 -5.74
CA GLY A 71 -6.24 -6.29 -5.14
C GLY A 71 -6.05 -5.81 -3.71
N LEU A 72 -6.24 -4.51 -3.47
CA LEU A 72 -6.01 -3.88 -2.17
C LEU A 72 -7.10 -4.24 -1.17
N LYS A 73 -8.38 -4.27 -1.56
CA LYS A 73 -9.46 -4.64 -0.63
C LYS A 73 -9.44 -6.12 -0.22
N LYS A 74 -8.68 -6.96 -0.92
CA LYS A 74 -8.62 -8.41 -0.64
C LYS A 74 -8.02 -8.62 0.76
N GLU A 75 -8.81 -9.22 1.66
CA GLU A 75 -8.44 -9.44 3.07
C GLU A 75 -8.19 -8.12 3.85
N GLY A 76 -8.59 -6.98 3.29
CA GLY A 76 -8.53 -5.67 3.91
C GLY A 76 -9.93 -5.11 4.18
N ALA A 77 -10.07 -3.79 4.13
CA ALA A 77 -11.33 -3.10 4.36
C ALA A 77 -11.66 -2.08 3.26
N ILE A 78 -12.95 -1.89 2.99
CA ILE A 78 -13.44 -0.79 2.16
C ILE A 78 -13.84 0.33 3.12
N LEU A 79 -13.09 1.43 3.09
CA LEU A 79 -13.38 2.63 3.89
C LEU A 79 -14.38 3.53 3.15
N MET A 80 -14.27 3.60 1.82
CA MET A 80 -15.21 4.22 0.92
C MET A 80 -15.30 3.39 -0.37
N PRO A 81 -16.50 2.90 -0.76
CA PRO A 81 -16.67 2.16 -2.00
C PRO A 81 -16.38 3.05 -3.22
N LYS A 82 -16.10 2.45 -4.38
CA LYS A 82 -15.98 3.19 -5.65
C LYS A 82 -17.22 4.06 -5.85
N THR A 83 -16.99 5.36 -5.92
CA THR A 83 -18.02 6.39 -5.99
C THR A 83 -17.59 7.45 -7.00
N GLU A 84 -18.52 7.96 -7.79
CA GLU A 84 -18.27 9.14 -8.62
C GLU A 84 -18.30 10.38 -7.73
N MET A 85 -17.33 11.29 -7.89
CA MET A 85 -17.21 12.50 -7.08
C MET A 85 -16.84 13.69 -7.97
N PRO A 86 -17.13 14.94 -7.56
CA PRO A 86 -16.64 16.10 -8.30
C PRO A 86 -15.14 15.98 -8.59
N HIS A 87 -14.75 16.17 -9.85
CA HIS A 87 -13.38 16.05 -10.37
C HIS A 87 -12.81 14.62 -10.51
N PHE A 88 -13.55 13.59 -10.08
CA PHE A 88 -13.14 12.19 -10.19
C PHE A 88 -14.23 11.34 -10.81
N ARG A 89 -13.93 10.73 -11.96
CA ARG A 89 -14.80 9.71 -12.56
C ARG A 89 -15.04 8.57 -11.58
N GLU A 90 -13.99 8.11 -10.91
CA GLU A 90 -14.10 7.10 -9.85
C GLU A 90 -13.14 7.47 -8.72
N PHE A 91 -13.63 7.44 -7.49
CA PHE A 91 -12.83 7.56 -6.29
C PHE A 91 -13.17 6.41 -5.33
N ALA A 92 -12.15 5.83 -4.70
CA ALA A 92 -12.33 4.81 -3.68
C ALA A 92 -11.29 4.96 -2.57
N TRP A 93 -11.66 4.52 -1.37
CA TRP A 93 -10.75 4.46 -0.24
C TRP A 93 -10.76 3.05 0.34
N VAL A 94 -9.61 2.39 0.30
CA VAL A 94 -9.45 1.01 0.78
C VAL A 94 -8.27 0.93 1.74
N GLN A 95 -8.37 0.02 2.70
CA GLN A 95 -7.26 -0.40 3.52
C GLN A 95 -6.86 -1.80 3.08
N ASP A 96 -5.57 -2.05 2.88
CA ASP A 96 -5.09 -3.38 2.53
C ASP A 96 -5.04 -4.32 3.75
N LYS A 97 -4.72 -5.59 3.49
CA LYS A 97 -4.61 -6.61 4.54
C LYS A 97 -3.51 -6.37 5.58
N PHE A 98 -2.62 -5.42 5.33
CA PHE A 98 -1.54 -5.01 6.25
C PHE A 98 -1.88 -3.73 7.01
N GLY A 99 -3.07 -3.15 6.78
CA GLY A 99 -3.53 -1.93 7.44
C GLY A 99 -3.15 -0.63 6.71
N VAL A 100 -2.47 -0.70 5.57
CA VAL A 100 -2.08 0.50 4.80
C VAL A 100 -3.31 1.07 4.09
N SER A 101 -3.57 2.36 4.29
CA SER A 101 -4.70 3.06 3.65
C SER A 101 -4.32 3.63 2.28
N PHE A 102 -5.16 3.39 1.27
CA PHE A 102 -5.00 3.88 -0.10
C PHE A 102 -6.24 4.65 -0.58
N GLN A 103 -6.00 5.84 -1.11
CA GLN A 103 -7.00 6.61 -1.84
C GLN A 103 -6.74 6.42 -3.34
N LEU A 104 -7.67 5.78 -4.03
CA LEU A 104 -7.59 5.53 -5.47
C LEU A 104 -8.44 6.58 -6.18
N ALA A 105 -7.82 7.40 -7.00
CA ALA A 105 -8.48 8.52 -7.65
C ALA A 105 -8.28 8.44 -9.17
N LEU A 106 -9.37 8.24 -9.91
CA LEU A 106 -9.41 8.36 -11.36
C LEU A 106 -9.98 9.73 -11.73
N PRO A 107 -9.15 10.70 -12.16
CA PRO A 107 -9.60 12.04 -12.50
C PRO A 107 -10.61 12.06 -13.66
N GLU A 108 -11.46 13.07 -13.69
CA GLU A 108 -12.14 13.44 -14.94
C GLU A 108 -11.10 13.85 -15.99
N LYS A 109 -11.35 13.47 -17.25
CA LYS A 109 -10.47 13.82 -18.38
C LYS A 109 -10.60 15.29 -18.74
#